data_AF-A0A9W8Q8I3-F1
#
_entry.id   AF-A0A9W8Q8I3-F1
#
_cell.length_a   1.000
_cell.length_b   1.000
_cell.length_c   1.000
_cell.angle_alpha   90.00
_cell.angle_beta   90.00
_cell.angle_gamma   90.00
#
_symmetry.space_group_name_H-M   'P 1'
#
loop_
_entity.id
_entity.type
_entity.pdbx_description
1 polymer ?
#
loop_
_entity_poly.entity_id
_entity_poly.type
_entity_poly.pdbx_seq_one_letter_code
_entity_poly.pdbx_strand_id
1 'polypeptide(L)'
;MAVRGHAAELDRVLTQDVDTQKQFFAKLFAGAGWRAEELVDSMNKSTDFYATSTHMIRSGVWSRNRIVLVGDAGYSPTPLTGMGTSVALIGATILAGEIARHGAEHLTEAFGAYERTLRPYVDIVQDIPKTVTKGPYCEGKTKLRFVNFLLFAATKLKFDRLFQMVILRSNDPFRIPQYPELDAVAGIKA
;
A
#
# COMPACT_ATOMS: atom_id res chain seq x y z
N MET A 1 3.19 -17.70 1.26
CA MET A 1 2.38 -18.01 2.45
C MET A 1 1.77 -16.69 2.94
N ALA A 2 0.68 -16.23 2.32
CA ALA A 2 -0.15 -15.21 2.96
C ALA A 2 -0.96 -15.96 4.00
N VAL A 3 -0.81 -15.58 5.26
CA VAL A 3 -1.31 -16.34 6.41
C VAL A 3 -2.81 -16.14 6.52
N ARG A 4 -3.57 -16.82 5.67
CA ARG A 4 -5.04 -16.76 5.67
C ARG A 4 -5.69 -17.41 6.91
N GLY A 5 -4.90 -18.04 7.78
CA GLY A 5 -5.37 -18.81 8.94
C GLY A 5 -5.10 -18.21 10.33
N HIS A 6 -4.28 -17.16 10.47
CA HIS A 6 -3.85 -16.65 11.79
C HIS A 6 -4.19 -15.17 11.99
N ALA A 7 -5.14 -14.59 11.26
CA ALA A 7 -5.42 -13.15 11.31
C ALA A 7 -5.72 -12.64 12.74
N ALA A 8 -6.63 -13.31 13.46
CA ALA A 8 -6.97 -12.91 14.83
C ALA A 8 -5.83 -13.14 15.84
N GLU A 9 -4.95 -14.12 15.58
CA GLU A 9 -3.77 -14.36 16.43
C GLU A 9 -2.69 -13.32 16.15
N LEU A 10 -2.46 -13.01 14.87
CA LEU A 10 -1.55 -11.96 14.43
C LEU A 10 -1.96 -10.61 15.03
N ASP A 11 -3.24 -10.22 14.93
CA ASP A 11 -3.73 -8.96 15.50
C ASP A 11 -3.47 -8.88 17.02
N ARG A 12 -3.62 -9.99 17.74
CA ARG A 12 -3.29 -10.04 19.18
C ARG A 12 -1.78 -9.89 19.42
N VAL A 13 -0.97 -10.65 18.69
CA VAL A 13 0.50 -10.63 18.82
C VAL A 13 1.09 -9.26 18.50
N LEU A 14 0.54 -8.54 17.51
CA LEU A 14 0.99 -7.21 17.14
C LEU A 14 0.80 -6.14 18.24
N THR A 15 -0.06 -6.40 19.23
CA THR A 15 -0.23 -5.51 20.39
C THR A 15 0.78 -5.78 21.52
N GLN A 16 1.59 -6.83 21.38
CA GLN A 16 2.58 -7.26 22.37
C GLN A 16 3.98 -6.72 22.02
N ASP A 17 4.95 -7.00 22.89
CA ASP A 17 6.34 -6.60 22.69
C ASP A 17 6.99 -7.26 21.46
N VAL A 18 8.09 -6.67 21.00
CA VAL A 18 8.81 -7.09 19.78
C VAL A 18 9.33 -8.52 19.88
N ASP A 19 9.76 -8.99 21.05
CA ASP A 19 10.29 -10.35 21.20
C ASP A 19 9.18 -11.38 21.01
N THR A 20 7.99 -11.10 21.54
CA THR A 20 6.82 -11.95 21.32
C THR A 20 6.39 -11.97 19.85
N GLN A 21 6.44 -10.82 19.16
CA GLN A 21 6.19 -10.76 17.72
C GLN A 21 7.21 -11.59 16.93
N LYS A 22 8.51 -11.43 17.21
CA LYS A 22 9.58 -12.21 16.57
C LYS A 22 9.41 -13.71 16.78
N GLN A 23 9.03 -14.15 17.99
CA GLN A 23 8.76 -15.56 18.28
C GLN A 23 7.59 -16.12 17.47
N PHE A 24 6.53 -15.33 17.29
CA PHE A 24 5.40 -15.72 16.45
C PHE A 24 5.83 -15.94 15.00
N PHE A 25 6.58 -15.00 14.42
CA PHE A 25 7.08 -15.15 13.05
C PHE A 25 8.09 -16.30 12.92
N ALA A 26 8.95 -16.52 13.92
CA ALA A 26 9.87 -17.66 13.95
C ALA A 26 9.14 -19.00 13.89
N LYS A 27 8.05 -19.15 14.66
CA LYS A 27 7.19 -20.35 14.61
C LYS A 27 6.48 -20.48 13.27
N LEU A 28 5.98 -19.37 12.74
CA LEU A 28 5.26 -19.35 11.47
C LEU A 28 6.14 -19.76 10.27
N PHE A 29 7.41 -19.37 10.27
CA PHE A 29 8.38 -19.68 9.22
C PHE A 29 9.18 -20.98 9.46
N ALA A 30 8.96 -21.66 10.57
CA ALA A 30 9.62 -22.93 10.87
C ALA A 30 9.34 -23.96 9.77
N GLY A 31 10.40 -24.54 9.21
CA GLY A 31 10.28 -25.54 8.13
C GLY A 31 9.78 -24.98 6.79
N ALA A 32 9.74 -23.65 6.60
CA ALA A 32 9.38 -23.04 5.32
C ALA A 32 10.39 -23.33 4.19
N GLY A 33 11.61 -23.78 4.54
CA GLY A 33 12.66 -24.16 3.60
C GLY A 33 13.45 -22.98 3.04
N TRP A 34 14.22 -23.22 1.97
CA TRP A 34 15.14 -22.24 1.37
C TRP A 34 16.09 -21.64 2.42
N ARG A 35 16.02 -20.32 2.69
CA ARG A 35 16.85 -19.60 3.69
C ARG A 35 16.02 -19.13 4.90
N ALA A 36 14.85 -19.73 5.14
CA ALA A 36 13.95 -19.29 6.20
C ALA A 36 14.61 -19.28 7.59
N GLU A 37 15.38 -20.31 7.94
CA GLU A 37 16.08 -20.40 9.23
C GLU A 37 17.09 -19.26 9.40
N GLU A 38 17.91 -19.00 8.37
CA GLU A 38 18.86 -17.88 8.38
C GLU A 38 18.16 -16.51 8.51
N LEU A 39 17.05 -16.31 7.78
CA LEU A 39 16.27 -15.07 7.87
C LEU A 39 15.62 -14.88 9.25
N VAL A 40 15.16 -15.96 9.88
CA VAL A 40 14.63 -15.94 11.26
C VAL A 40 15.75 -15.60 12.25
N ASP A 41 16.95 -16.17 12.09
CA ASP A 41 18.11 -15.83 12.92
C ASP A 41 18.52 -14.37 12.77
N SER A 42 18.51 -13.82 11.53
CA SER A 42 18.75 -12.40 11.28
C SER A 42 17.67 -11.52 11.87
N MET A 43 16.40 -11.91 11.75
CA MET A 43 15.25 -11.20 12.34
C MET A 43 15.39 -11.12 13.86
N ASN A 44 15.82 -12.20 14.53
CA ASN A 44 16.03 -12.19 15.98
C ASN A 44 17.11 -11.16 16.39
N LYS A 45 18.17 -11.02 15.60
CA LYS A 45 19.28 -10.10 15.84
C LYS A 45 19.00 -8.65 15.41
N SER A 46 17.92 -8.39 14.66
CA SER A 46 17.65 -7.06 14.11
C SER A 46 17.16 -6.09 15.18
N THR A 47 17.56 -4.82 15.03
CA THR A 47 17.17 -3.71 15.92
C THR A 47 16.02 -2.86 15.35
N ASP A 48 15.62 -3.12 14.11
CA ASP A 48 14.65 -2.36 13.32
C ASP A 48 13.45 -3.23 12.90
N PHE A 49 13.12 -4.24 13.71
CA PHE A 49 12.00 -5.13 13.43
C PHE A 49 10.68 -4.36 13.35
N TYR A 50 9.93 -4.58 12.27
CA TYR A 50 8.60 -4.02 12.06
C TYR A 50 7.66 -5.11 11.56
N ALA A 51 6.49 -5.21 12.20
CA ALA A 51 5.39 -6.05 11.77
C ALA A 51 4.08 -5.27 11.89
N THR A 52 3.20 -5.48 10.92
CA THR A 52 1.87 -4.87 10.92
C THR A 52 0.89 -5.76 10.17
N SER A 53 -0.39 -5.65 10.52
CA SER A 53 -1.47 -6.23 9.77
C SER A 53 -1.75 -5.36 8.53
N THR A 54 -2.00 -6.01 7.40
CA THR A 54 -2.32 -5.29 6.17
C THR A 54 -3.81 -4.98 6.13
N HIS A 55 -4.14 -3.69 6.20
CA HIS A 55 -5.50 -3.19 6.05
C HIS A 55 -5.59 -2.18 4.91
N MET A 56 -6.80 -2.00 4.39
CA MET A 56 -7.13 -0.96 3.42
C MET A 56 -8.21 -0.09 4.05
N ILE A 57 -7.99 1.22 4.07
CA ILE A 57 -8.91 2.18 4.69
C ILE A 57 -9.86 2.71 3.64
N ARG A 58 -11.16 2.45 3.81
CA ARG A 58 -12.24 2.92 2.95
C ARG A 58 -13.17 3.83 3.74
N SER A 59 -12.78 5.09 3.92
CA SER A 59 -13.64 6.07 4.57
C SER A 59 -14.62 6.70 3.60
N GLY A 60 -15.90 6.75 3.99
CA GLY A 60 -16.96 7.45 3.26
C GLY A 60 -16.93 8.98 3.41
N VAL A 61 -16.14 9.50 4.35
CA VAL A 61 -15.97 10.94 4.60
C VAL A 61 -14.51 11.22 4.92
N TRP A 62 -13.87 12.18 4.25
CA TRP A 62 -12.46 12.52 4.51
C TRP A 62 -12.26 13.78 5.32
N SER A 63 -13.32 14.53 5.62
CA SER A 63 -13.21 15.74 6.42
C SER A 63 -14.42 15.97 7.31
N ARG A 64 -14.18 16.60 8.45
CA ARG A 64 -15.24 17.08 9.33
C ARG A 64 -14.75 18.34 10.04
N ASN A 65 -15.51 19.43 9.91
CA ASN A 65 -15.16 20.75 10.44
C ASN A 65 -13.76 21.18 9.96
N ARG A 66 -12.80 21.33 10.89
CA ARG A 66 -11.41 21.74 10.61
C ARG A 66 -10.43 20.56 10.60
N ILE A 67 -10.92 19.33 10.54
CA ILE A 67 -10.12 18.10 10.52
C ILE A 67 -10.28 17.43 9.16
N VAL A 68 -9.15 17.04 8.55
CA VAL A 68 -9.10 16.35 7.25
C VAL A 68 -8.15 15.15 7.35
N LEU A 69 -8.53 14.05 6.71
CA LEU A 69 -7.72 12.85 6.57
C LEU A 69 -6.92 12.92 5.26
N VAL A 70 -5.63 12.62 5.37
CA VAL A 70 -4.69 12.63 4.23
C VAL A 70 -3.80 11.39 4.29
N GLY A 71 -3.48 10.86 3.11
CA GLY A 71 -2.67 9.65 2.97
C GLY A 71 -3.33 8.42 3.57
N ASP A 72 -2.51 7.57 4.19
CA ASP A 72 -2.97 6.31 4.76
C ASP A 72 -4.05 6.46 5.84
N ALA A 73 -4.15 7.62 6.49
CA ALA A 73 -5.21 7.90 7.48
C ALA A 73 -6.62 7.94 6.86
N GLY A 74 -6.77 8.34 5.60
CA GLY A 74 -8.07 8.48 4.94
C GLY A 74 -8.37 7.41 3.89
N TYR A 75 -7.32 6.95 3.20
CA TYR A 75 -7.45 6.14 1.99
C TYR A 75 -6.25 5.22 1.75
N SER A 76 -5.66 4.66 2.81
CA SER A 76 -4.55 3.72 2.67
C SER A 76 -4.89 2.59 1.70
N PRO A 77 -4.17 2.49 0.56
CA PRO A 77 -4.27 1.31 -0.26
C PRO A 77 -3.45 0.19 0.40
N THR A 78 -3.85 -1.06 0.21
CA THR A 78 -3.00 -2.17 0.68
C THR A 78 -1.61 -2.10 0.01
N PRO A 79 -0.52 -2.48 0.71
CA PRO A 79 0.83 -2.51 0.15
C PRO A 79 0.94 -3.30 -1.16
N LEU A 80 -0.01 -4.20 -1.43
CA LEU A 80 -0.13 -4.94 -2.69
C LEU A 80 -0.27 -4.03 -3.93
N THR A 81 -0.71 -2.78 -3.76
CA THR A 81 -0.79 -1.79 -4.84
C THR A 81 0.54 -1.12 -5.14
N GLY A 82 1.41 -0.96 -4.13
CA GLY A 82 2.60 -0.11 -4.22
C GLY A 82 2.33 1.40 -4.34
N MET A 83 1.07 1.84 -4.22
CA MET A 83 0.66 3.22 -4.55
C MET A 83 0.48 4.15 -3.35
N GLY A 84 0.69 3.68 -2.11
CA GLY A 84 0.45 4.45 -0.88
C GLY A 84 1.16 5.80 -0.88
N THR A 85 2.47 5.81 -1.17
CA THR A 85 3.27 7.04 -1.22
C THR A 85 2.81 7.99 -2.32
N SER A 86 2.54 7.47 -3.53
CA SER A 86 2.08 8.29 -4.66
C SER A 86 0.75 8.96 -4.35
N VAL A 87 -0.21 8.22 -3.81
CA VAL A 87 -1.53 8.73 -3.42
C VAL A 87 -1.43 9.72 -2.27
N ALA A 88 -0.53 9.51 -1.31
CA ALA A 88 -0.29 10.46 -0.22
C ALA A 88 0.25 11.80 -0.75
N LEU A 89 1.22 11.77 -1.67
CA LEU A 89 1.77 12.98 -2.30
C LEU A 89 0.71 13.73 -3.13
N ILE A 90 0.00 13.01 -4.00
CA ILE A 90 -1.07 13.57 -4.82
C ILE A 90 -2.15 14.21 -3.94
N GLY A 91 -2.58 13.51 -2.89
CA GLY A 91 -3.58 14.02 -1.97
C GLY A 91 -3.10 15.25 -1.18
N ALA A 92 -1.85 15.27 -0.73
CA ALA A 92 -1.28 16.44 -0.08
C ALA A 92 -1.25 17.67 -1.01
N THR A 93 -0.86 17.48 -2.28
CA THR A 93 -0.86 18.55 -3.29
C THR A 93 -2.26 19.09 -3.55
N ILE A 94 -3.24 18.22 -3.75
CA ILE A 94 -4.64 18.63 -3.99
C ILE A 94 -5.20 19.34 -2.75
N LEU A 95 -4.97 18.81 -1.55
CA LEU A 95 -5.46 19.42 -0.32
C LEU A 95 -4.90 20.84 -0.14
N ALA A 96 -3.57 21.00 -0.28
CA ALA A 96 -2.93 22.30 -0.17
C ALA A 96 -3.44 23.27 -1.24
N GLY A 97 -3.61 22.79 -2.47
CA GLY A 97 -4.12 23.57 -3.59
C GLY A 97 -5.55 24.05 -3.39
N GLU A 98 -6.46 23.18 -2.94
CA GLU A 98 -7.85 23.57 -2.70
C GLU A 98 -7.99 24.51 -1.51
N ILE A 99 -7.14 24.38 -0.48
CA ILE A 99 -7.06 25.36 0.62
C ILE A 99 -6.57 26.72 0.10
N ALA A 100 -5.53 26.74 -0.75
CA ALA A 100 -5.00 27.98 -1.31
C ALA A 100 -6.01 28.69 -2.21
N ARG A 101 -6.77 27.93 -3.02
CA ARG A 101 -7.79 28.45 -3.93
C ARG A 101 -9.00 29.05 -3.21
N HIS A 102 -9.50 28.39 -2.18
CA HIS A 102 -10.71 28.84 -1.45
C HIS A 102 -10.40 29.80 -0.30
N GLY A 103 -9.18 29.75 0.25
CA GLY A 103 -8.77 30.52 1.42
C GLY A 103 -9.13 29.88 2.77
N ALA A 104 -8.45 30.33 3.83
CA ALA A 104 -8.55 29.74 5.17
C ALA A 104 -9.92 29.94 5.87
N GLU A 105 -10.75 30.86 5.37
CA GLU A 105 -12.11 31.09 5.87
C GLU A 105 -13.11 30.07 5.31
N HIS A 106 -12.80 29.43 4.17
CA HIS A 106 -13.71 28.54 3.43
C HIS A 106 -13.24 27.07 3.45
N LEU A 107 -12.67 26.60 4.57
CA LEU A 107 -12.10 25.25 4.68
C LEU A 107 -13.10 24.12 4.38
N THR A 108 -14.37 24.29 4.72
CA THR A 108 -15.39 23.27 4.42
C THR A 108 -15.58 23.08 2.92
N GLU A 109 -15.55 24.16 2.15
CA GLU A 109 -15.64 24.11 0.68
C GLU A 109 -14.36 23.53 0.09
N ALA A 110 -13.20 23.97 0.59
CA ALA A 110 -11.90 23.44 0.18
C ALA A 110 -11.79 21.93 0.40
N PHE A 111 -12.19 21.42 1.56
CA PHE A 111 -12.14 19.99 1.85
C PHE A 111 -13.13 19.19 1.01
N GLY A 112 -14.31 19.76 0.71
CA GLY A 112 -15.27 19.17 -0.23
C GLY A 112 -14.72 19.10 -1.65
N ALA A 113 -13.98 20.12 -2.09
CA ALA A 113 -13.31 20.12 -3.39
C ALA A 113 -12.17 19.09 -3.44
N TYR A 114 -11.34 19.05 -2.41
CA TYR A 114 -10.27 18.04 -2.25
C TYR A 114 -10.81 16.62 -2.39
N GLU A 115 -11.90 16.31 -1.68
CA GLU A 115 -12.51 14.99 -1.73
C GLU A 115 -13.05 14.67 -3.12
N ARG A 116 -13.79 15.59 -3.75
CA ARG A 116 -14.33 15.38 -5.11
C ARG A 116 -13.23 15.15 -6.15
N THR A 117 -12.13 15.88 -6.05
CA THR A 117 -11.02 15.79 -7.01
C THR A 117 -10.25 14.49 -6.84
N LEU A 118 -9.97 14.06 -5.61
CA LEU A 118 -9.11 12.91 -5.34
C LEU A 118 -9.86 11.57 -5.30
N ARG A 119 -11.16 11.55 -4.96
CA ARG A 119 -11.97 10.32 -4.81
C ARG A 119 -11.88 9.37 -6.02
N PRO A 120 -12.05 9.82 -7.27
CA PRO A 120 -12.02 8.91 -8.42
C PRO A 120 -10.68 8.18 -8.57
N TYR A 121 -9.58 8.86 -8.25
CA TYR A 121 -8.25 8.27 -8.32
C TYR A 121 -8.02 7.25 -7.20
N VAL A 122 -8.42 7.58 -5.98
CA VAL A 122 -8.35 6.65 -4.85
C VAL A 122 -9.18 5.40 -5.11
N ASP A 123 -10.38 5.53 -5.66
CA ASP A 123 -11.26 4.40 -5.95
C ASP A 123 -10.60 3.44 -6.97
N ILE A 124 -9.92 3.96 -7.99
CA ILE A 124 -9.14 3.15 -8.95
C ILE A 124 -7.99 2.44 -8.24
N VAL A 125 -7.21 3.16 -7.43
CA VAL A 125 -6.05 2.58 -6.73
C VAL A 125 -6.47 1.49 -5.73
N GLN A 126 -7.63 1.66 -5.08
CA GLN A 126 -8.17 0.71 -4.11
C GLN A 126 -9.00 -0.42 -4.75
N ASP A 127 -9.25 -0.37 -6.06
CA ASP A 127 -9.93 -1.43 -6.80
C ASP A 127 -8.94 -2.51 -7.25
N ILE A 128 -8.64 -3.41 -6.31
CA ILE A 128 -7.70 -4.51 -6.55
C ILE A 128 -8.50 -5.75 -6.96
N PRO A 129 -8.20 -6.35 -8.13
CA PRO A 129 -8.85 -7.57 -8.56
C PRO A 129 -8.75 -8.67 -7.50
N LYS A 130 -9.87 -9.34 -7.20
CA LYS A 130 -9.93 -10.44 -6.22
C LYS A 130 -9.01 -11.61 -6.56
N THR A 131 -8.58 -11.72 -7.81
CA THR A 131 -7.58 -12.70 -8.28
C THR A 131 -6.18 -12.40 -7.73
N VAL A 132 -5.80 -11.11 -7.63
CA VAL A 132 -4.52 -10.67 -7.07
C VAL A 132 -4.50 -10.90 -5.56
N THR A 133 -5.57 -10.53 -4.85
CA THR A 133 -5.66 -10.74 -3.39
C THR A 133 -5.79 -12.20 -2.99
N LYS A 134 -6.28 -13.07 -3.89
CA LYS A 134 -6.30 -14.52 -3.66
C LYS A 134 -4.98 -15.20 -3.99
N GLY A 135 -4.13 -14.60 -4.83
CA GLY A 135 -2.78 -15.05 -5.19
C GLY A 135 -2.66 -16.51 -5.66
N PRO A 136 -1.54 -16.91 -6.28
CA PRO A 136 -1.24 -18.32 -6.48
C PRO A 136 -0.67 -18.92 -5.18
N TYR A 137 -1.35 -18.73 -4.04
CA TYR A 137 -0.92 -19.32 -2.77
C TYR A 137 -1.13 -20.82 -2.85
N CYS A 138 -0.09 -21.53 -3.28
CA CYS A 138 -0.10 -22.97 -3.39
C CYS A 138 0.14 -23.58 -2.02
N GLU A 139 -0.87 -24.26 -1.50
CA GLU A 139 -0.73 -25.10 -0.33
C GLU A 139 -0.10 -26.44 -0.73
N GLY A 140 0.98 -26.81 -0.04
CA GLY A 140 1.67 -28.09 -0.22
C GLY A 140 2.98 -28.01 -1.01
N LYS A 141 3.97 -28.80 -0.56
CA LYS A 141 5.33 -28.84 -1.12
C LYS A 141 5.35 -29.18 -2.62
N THR A 142 4.46 -30.07 -3.08
CA THR A 142 4.40 -30.50 -4.49
C THR A 142 3.91 -29.38 -5.43
N LYS A 143 2.85 -28.67 -5.04
CA LYS A 143 2.33 -27.54 -5.83
C LYS A 143 3.34 -26.40 -5.88
N LEU A 144 4.01 -26.12 -4.76
CA LEU A 144 5.08 -25.12 -4.70
C LEU A 144 6.23 -25.45 -5.66
N ARG A 145 6.68 -26.72 -5.70
CA ARG A 145 7.71 -27.17 -6.65
C ARG A 145 7.28 -27.00 -8.10
N PHE A 146 6.03 -27.32 -8.42
CA PHE A 146 5.48 -27.15 -9.76
C PHE A 146 5.41 -25.68 -10.18
N VAL A 147 4.92 -24.79 -9.31
CA VAL A 147 4.89 -23.34 -9.59
C VAL A 147 6.30 -22.75 -9.72
N ASN A 148 7.23 -23.15 -8.84
CA ASN A 148 8.62 -22.71 -8.95
C ASN A 148 9.27 -23.19 -10.25
N PHE A 149 8.94 -24.40 -10.72
CA PHE A 149 9.38 -24.91 -12.02
C PHE A 149 8.82 -24.07 -13.18
N LEU A 150 7.51 -23.76 -13.17
CA LEU A 150 6.88 -22.92 -14.19
C LEU A 150 7.49 -21.50 -14.21
N LEU A 151 7.68 -20.89 -13.03
CA LEU A 151 8.34 -19.58 -12.91
C LEU A 151 9.78 -19.65 -13.42
N PHE A 152 10.54 -20.68 -13.06
CA PHE A 152 11.90 -20.87 -13.54
C PHE A 152 11.95 -20.99 -15.08
N ALA A 153 11.06 -21.79 -15.66
CA ALA A 153 10.95 -21.94 -17.11
C ALA A 153 10.58 -20.61 -17.80
N ALA A 154 9.59 -19.89 -17.26
CA ALA A 154 9.16 -18.59 -17.79
C ALA A 154 10.28 -17.54 -17.75
N THR A 155 11.01 -17.45 -16.64
CA THR A 155 12.17 -16.54 -16.48
C THR A 155 13.32 -16.93 -17.41
N LYS A 156 13.61 -18.23 -17.58
CA LYS A 156 14.65 -18.69 -18.51
C LYS A 156 14.31 -18.41 -19.97
N LEU A 157 13.02 -18.47 -20.32
CA LEU A 157 12.51 -18.16 -21.65
C LEU A 157 12.32 -16.65 -21.90
N LYS A 158 12.69 -15.79 -20.95
CA LYS A 158 12.58 -14.33 -21.02
C LYS A 158 11.15 -13.78 -21.20
N PHE A 159 10.12 -14.56 -20.85
CA PHE A 159 8.73 -14.09 -20.86
C PHE A 159 8.47 -12.99 -19.81
N ASP A 160 9.34 -12.89 -18.79
CA ASP A 160 9.36 -11.82 -17.80
C ASP A 160 9.56 -10.44 -18.44
N ARG A 161 10.37 -10.31 -19.51
CA ARG A 161 10.55 -9.03 -20.23
C ARG A 161 9.28 -8.57 -20.94
N LEU A 162 8.53 -9.51 -21.52
CA LEU A 162 7.26 -9.20 -22.18
C LEU A 162 6.20 -8.78 -21.15
N PHE A 163 6.16 -9.47 -20.01
CA PHE A 163 5.30 -9.14 -18.89
C PHE A 163 5.61 -7.75 -18.30
N GLN A 164 6.89 -7.42 -18.10
CA GLN A 164 7.32 -6.08 -17.66
C GLN A 164 6.91 -4.98 -18.65
N MET A 165 7.03 -5.22 -19.96
CA MET A 165 6.70 -4.24 -20.98
C MET A 165 5.20 -3.91 -21.03
N VAL A 166 4.35 -4.86 -20.66
CA VAL A 166 2.89 -4.72 -20.64
C VAL A 166 2.37 -4.17 -19.31
N ILE A 167 2.99 -4.51 -18.17
CA ILE A 167 2.48 -4.19 -16.83
C ILE A 167 3.10 -2.94 -16.21
N LEU A 168 4.36 -2.60 -16.51
CA LEU A 168 5.01 -1.40 -15.95
C LEU A 168 4.66 -0.10 -16.70
N ARG A 169 3.91 -0.18 -17.81
CA ARG A 169 3.34 1.02 -18.43
C ARG A 169 2.14 1.48 -17.63
N SER A 170 2.38 2.33 -16.64
CA SER A 170 1.34 3.12 -15.98
C SER A 170 0.79 4.12 -17.00
N ASN A 171 -0.34 3.78 -17.61
CA ASN A 171 -1.15 4.69 -18.42
C ASN A 171 -2.20 5.36 -17.52
N ASP A 172 -1.75 6.01 -16.45
CA ASP A 172 -2.64 6.65 -15.49
C ASP A 172 -3.29 7.90 -16.15
N PRO A 173 -4.63 7.90 -16.34
CA PRO A 173 -5.32 9.04 -16.92
C PRO A 173 -5.45 10.20 -15.92
N PHE A 174 -5.19 10.00 -14.63
CA PHE A 174 -5.35 11.03 -13.62
C PHE A 174 -4.35 12.17 -13.86
N ARG A 175 -4.84 13.41 -13.75
CA ARG A 175 -4.05 14.62 -13.88
C ARG A 175 -4.27 15.47 -12.65
N ILE A 176 -3.18 15.80 -11.97
CA ILE A 176 -3.21 16.68 -10.82
C ILE A 176 -3.61 18.09 -11.32
N PRO A 177 -4.66 18.71 -10.75
CA PRO A 177 -5.00 20.09 -11.11
C PRO A 177 -3.85 21.03 -10.80
N GLN A 178 -3.72 22.10 -11.58
CA GLN A 178 -2.77 23.17 -11.29
C GLN A 178 -3.40 24.17 -10.31
N TYR A 179 -2.59 24.66 -9.39
CA TYR A 179 -3.00 25.62 -8.35
C TYR A 179 -2.03 26.80 -8.35
N PRO A 180 -2.20 27.78 -9.25
CA PRO A 180 -1.37 29.00 -9.26
C PRO A 180 -1.39 29.74 -7.91
N GLU A 181 -2.49 29.61 -7.16
CA GLU A 181 -2.65 30.16 -5.82
C GLU A 181 -1.69 29.51 -4.83
N LEU A 182 -1.46 28.20 -4.95
CA LEU A 182 -0.50 27.47 -4.12
C LEU A 182 0.94 27.87 -4.45
N ASP A 183 1.26 28.05 -5.74
CA ASP A 183 2.58 28.50 -6.18
C ASP A 183 2.90 29.90 -5.64
N ALA A 184 1.90 30.80 -5.67
CA ALA A 184 2.00 32.15 -5.11
C ALA A 184 2.25 32.13 -3.59
N VAL A 185 1.58 31.24 -2.85
CA VAL A 185 1.75 31.09 -1.39
C VAL A 185 3.10 30.44 -1.05
N ALA A 186 3.55 29.47 -1.84
CA ALA A 186 4.81 28.76 -1.62
C ALA A 186 6.04 29.59 -2.04
N GLY A 187 5.86 30.73 -2.71
CA GLY A 187 6.96 31.55 -3.23
C GLY A 187 7.72 30.89 -4.38
N ILE A 188 7.14 29.86 -5.01
CA ILE A 188 7.72 29.15 -6.15
C ILE A 188 7.34 29.98 -7.39
N LYS A 189 8.28 30.80 -7.88
CA LYS A 189 8.10 31.44 -9.19
C LYS A 189 8.13 30.36 -10.28
N ALA A 190 7.11 30.38 -11.14
CA ALA A 190 7.00 29.54 -12.33
C ALA A 190 8.22 29.67 -13.26
#